data_AF-A0A3C2DWC6-F1
#
_entry.id   AF-A0A3C2DWC6-F1
#
_cell.length_a   1.000
_cell.length_b   1.000
_cell.length_c   1.000
_cell.angle_alpha   90.00
_cell.angle_beta   90.00
_cell.angle_gamma   90.00
#
_symmetry.space_group_name_H-M   'P 1'
#
loop_
_entity.id
_entity.type
_entity.pdbx_description
1 polymer ?
#
loop_
_entity_poly.entity_id
_entity_poly.type
_entity_poly.pdbx_seq_one_letter_code
_entity_poly.pdbx_strand_id
1 'polypeptide(L)'
;MGFREKLRDNPTTNGLYCRLRDMKHNYYHRKNTSTKYNFTNRSTGKNKCCIILAGYKSFVWDTVFPRIKKFIPDDIDVCVVSSGLYSEELDKICSENDWSYLSTNRNNVSVAQNVAIDLMKDAEFFYKLDEDIFVTDGYFKALMDTYNKVSRDGEYDIGFVAPLIPINGYGHLRLLKRLGLTDLYAEKFERPIYASYSTRQIECNPDVAEFFWGEGGFFPHIDELAKQLKNDEFSYSACPVRFSIGAILFTRETWTKMGMFPVTHGSGMGLDESEFCAFCIKESQAIIVAENAVVGHLSFGNQNAAMKEYYGKHHERFEIAE
;
A
#
# COMPACT_ATOMS: atom_id res chain seq x y z
N MET A 1 -8.03 -13.18 38.64
CA MET A 1 -9.09 -13.37 37.63
C MET A 1 -9.99 -12.14 37.59
N GLY A 2 -9.86 -11.34 36.55
CA GLY A 2 -10.70 -10.17 36.32
C GLY A 2 -12.16 -10.55 36.06
N PHE A 3 -13.06 -9.60 36.28
CA PHE A 3 -14.51 -9.80 36.11
C PHE A 3 -14.90 -10.31 34.71
N ARG A 4 -14.14 -9.92 33.67
CA ARG A 4 -14.31 -10.41 32.29
C ARG A 4 -13.98 -11.89 32.11
N GLU A 5 -12.93 -12.39 32.77
CA GLU A 5 -12.51 -13.79 32.69
C GLU A 5 -13.56 -14.69 33.35
N LYS A 6 -14.09 -14.26 34.50
CA LYS A 6 -15.21 -14.94 35.18
C LYS A 6 -16.50 -15.01 34.36
N LEU A 7 -16.75 -14.04 33.47
CA LEU A 7 -17.91 -14.03 32.57
C LEU A 7 -17.70 -14.88 31.31
N ARG A 8 -16.47 -14.97 30.80
CA ARG A 8 -16.13 -15.80 29.63
C ARG A 8 -16.12 -17.29 29.98
N ASP A 9 -15.51 -17.63 31.11
CA ASP A 9 -15.20 -19.02 31.45
C ASP A 9 -16.34 -19.72 32.24
N ASN A 10 -17.40 -18.98 32.58
CA ASN A 10 -18.59 -19.53 33.24
C ASN A 10 -19.68 -19.90 32.20
N PRO A 11 -20.14 -21.16 32.13
CA PRO A 11 -21.14 -21.63 31.17
C PRO A 11 -22.45 -20.83 31.15
N THR A 12 -22.85 -20.26 32.29
CA THR A 12 -24.09 -19.49 32.43
C THR A 12 -23.99 -18.05 31.93
N THR A 13 -22.78 -17.48 31.89
CA THR A 13 -22.54 -16.09 31.48
C THR A 13 -21.76 -15.97 30.18
N ASN A 14 -21.21 -17.08 29.66
CA ASN A 14 -20.53 -17.16 28.37
C ASN A 14 -21.44 -16.71 27.21
N GLY A 15 -22.71 -17.11 27.20
CA GLY A 15 -23.66 -16.67 26.17
C GLY A 15 -23.86 -15.15 26.15
N LEU A 16 -23.95 -14.51 27.33
CA LEU A 16 -24.03 -13.05 27.46
C LEU A 16 -22.71 -12.38 27.05
N TYR A 17 -21.57 -12.96 27.43
CA TYR A 17 -20.25 -12.47 27.05
C TYR A 17 -20.05 -12.51 25.52
N CYS A 18 -20.38 -13.63 24.87
CA CYS A 18 -20.33 -13.76 23.42
C CYS A 18 -21.24 -12.72 22.74
N ARG A 19 -22.49 -12.58 23.22
CA ARG A 19 -23.42 -11.58 22.67
C ARG A 19 -22.90 -10.14 22.83
N LEU A 20 -22.34 -9.78 23.98
CA LEU A 20 -21.76 -8.46 24.21
C LEU A 20 -20.51 -8.21 23.35
N ARG A 21 -19.67 -9.25 23.16
CA ARG A 21 -18.52 -9.20 22.25
C ARG A 21 -18.97 -8.96 20.82
N ASP A 22 -19.97 -9.69 20.35
CA ASP A 22 -20.49 -9.59 18.99
C ASP A 22 -21.20 -8.24 18.78
N MET A 23 -21.94 -7.74 19.77
CA MET A 23 -22.50 -6.38 19.76
C MET A 23 -21.41 -5.30 19.66
N LYS A 24 -20.33 -5.44 20.44
CA LYS A 24 -19.18 -4.53 20.37
C LYS A 24 -18.55 -4.60 18.97
N HIS A 25 -18.30 -5.80 18.45
CA HIS A 25 -17.74 -6.00 17.12
C HIS A 25 -18.60 -5.34 16.03
N ASN A 26 -19.92 -5.61 16.04
CA ASN A 26 -20.88 -5.02 15.11
C ASN A 26 -20.94 -3.48 15.22
N TYR A 27 -20.80 -2.93 16.41
CA TYR A 27 -20.74 -1.48 16.61
C TYR A 27 -19.50 -0.86 15.94
N TYR A 28 -18.31 -1.42 16.16
CA TYR A 28 -17.08 -0.91 15.54
C TYR A 28 -17.05 -1.14 14.04
N HIS A 29 -17.52 -2.31 13.58
CA HIS A 29 -17.70 -2.61 12.15
C HIS A 29 -18.56 -1.53 11.49
N ARG A 30 -19.79 -1.31 11.99
CA ARG A 30 -20.68 -0.26 11.45
C ARG A 30 -20.06 1.12 11.53
N LYS A 31 -19.38 1.47 12.63
CA LYS A 31 -18.74 2.78 12.76
C LYS A 31 -17.65 2.99 11.71
N ASN A 32 -16.87 1.95 11.40
CA ASN A 32 -15.71 2.02 10.52
C ASN A 32 -16.05 1.79 9.03
N THR A 33 -17.29 1.39 8.71
CA THR A 33 -17.79 1.22 7.34
C THR A 33 -19.00 2.13 7.01
N SER A 34 -19.56 2.85 8.00
CA SER A 34 -20.75 3.70 7.79
C SER A 34 -20.43 4.93 6.95
N THR A 35 -20.71 4.82 5.66
CA THR A 35 -20.75 5.92 4.70
C THR A 35 -21.73 5.59 3.58
N LYS A 36 -22.24 6.62 2.88
CA LYS A 36 -22.91 6.41 1.59
C LYS A 36 -21.83 6.15 0.53
N TYR A 37 -22.09 5.19 -0.35
CA TYR A 37 -21.18 4.82 -1.42
C TYR A 37 -21.95 4.34 -2.66
N ASN A 38 -21.30 4.42 -3.81
CA ASN A 38 -21.70 3.74 -5.05
C ASN A 38 -20.68 2.64 -5.31
N PHE A 39 -21.17 1.45 -5.65
CA PHE A 39 -20.30 0.31 -5.93
C PHE A 39 -20.77 -0.41 -7.18
N THR A 40 -19.92 -0.43 -8.20
CA THR A 40 -20.09 -1.24 -9.40
C THR A 40 -19.23 -2.47 -9.25
N ASN A 41 -19.85 -3.60 -8.91
CA ASN A 41 -19.13 -4.85 -8.69
C ASN A 41 -18.85 -5.57 -10.01
N ARG A 42 -17.58 -5.83 -10.30
CA ARG A 42 -17.14 -6.71 -11.39
C ARG A 42 -16.21 -7.83 -10.89
N SER A 43 -16.13 -8.03 -9.56
CA SER A 43 -15.29 -9.05 -8.96
C SER A 43 -15.76 -10.45 -9.32
N THR A 44 -14.82 -11.38 -9.36
CA THR A 44 -15.05 -12.79 -9.70
C THR A 44 -14.93 -13.73 -8.51
N GLY A 45 -14.80 -13.17 -7.30
CA GLY A 45 -14.71 -13.93 -6.05
C GLY A 45 -13.33 -14.55 -5.83
N LYS A 46 -12.26 -13.89 -6.29
CA LYS A 46 -10.89 -14.36 -6.09
C LYS A 46 -10.48 -14.22 -4.63
N ASN A 47 -9.60 -15.12 -4.18
CA ASN A 47 -9.00 -15.04 -2.85
C ASN A 47 -8.01 -13.86 -2.69
N LYS A 48 -7.61 -13.21 -3.80
CA LYS A 48 -6.73 -12.06 -3.79
C LYS A 48 -7.46 -10.87 -4.42
N CYS A 49 -7.32 -9.70 -3.80
CA CYS A 49 -7.86 -8.46 -4.35
C CYS A 49 -6.80 -7.36 -4.31
N CYS A 50 -6.69 -6.59 -5.39
CA CYS A 50 -5.91 -5.37 -5.46
C CYS A 50 -6.84 -4.16 -5.32
N ILE A 51 -6.69 -3.42 -4.22
CA ILE A 51 -7.38 -2.18 -3.94
C ILE A 51 -6.50 -1.01 -4.38
N ILE A 52 -6.99 -0.18 -5.28
CA ILE A 52 -6.28 0.98 -5.82
C ILE A 52 -6.98 2.25 -5.34
N LEU A 53 -6.32 3.05 -4.51
CA LEU A 53 -6.80 4.35 -4.07
C LEU A 53 -6.53 5.40 -5.14
N ALA A 54 -7.60 5.90 -5.78
CA ALA A 54 -7.49 6.86 -6.87
C ALA A 54 -8.57 7.94 -6.83
N GLY A 55 -8.29 9.09 -7.44
CA GLY A 55 -9.30 10.14 -7.64
C GLY A 55 -8.75 11.56 -7.71
N TYR A 56 -7.48 11.77 -7.39
CA TYR A 56 -6.92 13.11 -7.22
C TYR A 56 -5.68 13.40 -8.08
N LYS A 57 -5.12 12.38 -8.74
CA LYS A 57 -3.94 12.50 -9.61
C LYS A 57 -4.21 11.95 -11.02
N SER A 58 -5.27 12.42 -11.68
CA SER A 58 -5.64 11.92 -13.02
C SER A 58 -4.56 12.08 -14.09
N PHE A 59 -3.62 13.00 -13.89
CA PHE A 59 -2.49 13.22 -14.79
C PHE A 59 -1.50 12.05 -14.88
N VAL A 60 -1.54 11.05 -13.99
CA VAL A 60 -0.69 9.84 -14.07
C VAL A 60 -1.45 8.58 -14.48
N TRP A 61 -2.77 8.65 -14.61
CA TRP A 61 -3.62 7.47 -14.82
C TRP A 61 -3.35 6.78 -16.16
N ASP A 62 -2.96 7.56 -17.18
CA ASP A 62 -2.56 7.09 -18.50
C ASP A 62 -1.31 6.21 -18.50
N THR A 63 -0.48 6.29 -17.46
CA THR A 63 0.70 5.44 -17.30
C THR A 63 0.48 4.38 -16.23
N VAL A 64 -0.10 4.74 -15.08
CA VAL A 64 -0.23 3.85 -13.92
C VAL A 64 -1.22 2.71 -14.20
N PHE A 65 -2.41 2.98 -14.71
CA PHE A 65 -3.40 1.93 -14.91
C PHE A 65 -3.03 0.93 -16.01
N PRO A 66 -2.50 1.34 -17.18
CA PRO A 66 -1.99 0.38 -18.17
C PRO A 66 -0.87 -0.50 -17.63
N ARG A 67 0.01 0.07 -16.79
CA ARG A 67 1.08 -0.68 -16.12
C ARG A 67 0.53 -1.72 -15.14
N ILE A 68 -0.47 -1.35 -14.34
CA ILE A 68 -1.18 -2.31 -13.48
C ILE A 68 -1.84 -3.41 -14.32
N LYS A 69 -2.58 -3.05 -15.37
CA LYS A 69 -3.25 -4.02 -16.25
C LYS A 69 -2.25 -4.99 -16.90
N LYS A 70 -1.07 -4.51 -17.30
CA LYS A 70 -0.03 -5.34 -17.92
C LYS A 70 0.56 -6.38 -16.95
N PHE A 71 0.76 -6.00 -15.69
CA PHE A 71 1.52 -6.81 -14.74
C PHE A 71 0.68 -7.55 -13.70
N ILE A 72 -0.62 -7.27 -13.60
CA ILE A 72 -1.49 -7.94 -12.63
C ILE A 72 -1.86 -9.36 -13.09
N PRO A 73 -1.65 -10.40 -12.24
CA PRO A 73 -2.14 -11.75 -12.49
C PRO A 73 -3.67 -11.87 -12.59
N ASP A 74 -4.15 -12.81 -13.41
CA ASP A 74 -5.58 -13.12 -13.61
C ASP A 74 -6.28 -13.71 -12.36
N ASP A 75 -5.52 -14.14 -11.35
CA ASP A 75 -6.04 -14.68 -10.09
C ASP A 75 -6.27 -13.62 -9.01
N ILE A 76 -6.21 -12.33 -9.38
CA ILE A 76 -6.42 -11.18 -8.50
C ILE A 76 -7.60 -10.34 -9.02
N ASP A 77 -8.65 -10.17 -8.20
CA ASP A 77 -9.70 -9.19 -8.46
C ASP A 77 -9.16 -7.77 -8.26
N VAL A 78 -9.73 -6.77 -8.94
CA VAL A 78 -9.34 -5.36 -8.76
C VAL A 78 -10.51 -4.52 -8.31
N CYS A 79 -10.27 -3.66 -7.33
CA CYS A 79 -11.19 -2.63 -6.87
C CYS A 79 -10.51 -1.26 -6.90
N VAL A 80 -10.92 -0.39 -7.81
CA VAL A 80 -10.53 1.02 -7.74
C VAL A 80 -11.46 1.73 -6.77
N VAL A 81 -10.89 2.56 -5.89
CA VAL A 81 -11.59 3.18 -4.78
C VAL A 81 -11.31 4.69 -4.79
N SER A 82 -12.38 5.49 -4.90
CA SER A 82 -12.30 6.94 -4.76
C SER A 82 -13.00 7.44 -3.50
N SER A 83 -12.28 8.23 -2.72
CA SER A 83 -12.76 8.78 -1.45
C SER A 83 -13.39 10.15 -1.67
N GLY A 84 -14.68 10.32 -1.37
CA GLY A 84 -15.35 11.63 -1.39
C GLY A 84 -15.70 12.18 -2.77
N LEU A 85 -15.49 11.41 -3.83
CA LEU A 85 -15.84 11.79 -5.20
C LEU A 85 -16.19 10.56 -6.03
N TYR A 86 -17.09 10.75 -6.99
CA TYR A 86 -17.32 9.83 -8.11
C TYR A 86 -16.60 10.38 -9.34
N SER A 87 -15.90 9.54 -10.07
CA SER A 87 -15.18 9.88 -11.30
C SER A 87 -15.68 9.00 -12.44
N GLU A 88 -16.26 9.63 -13.46
CA GLU A 88 -16.67 8.95 -14.69
C GLU A 88 -15.48 8.34 -15.44
N GLU A 89 -14.32 8.99 -15.37
CA GLU A 89 -13.07 8.50 -15.96
C GLU A 89 -12.61 7.21 -15.27
N LEU A 90 -12.65 7.14 -13.93
CA LEU A 90 -12.33 5.93 -13.20
C LEU A 90 -13.33 4.81 -13.46
N ASP A 91 -14.64 5.11 -13.51
CA ASP A 91 -15.65 4.11 -13.84
C ASP A 91 -15.45 3.55 -15.25
N LYS A 92 -15.10 4.41 -16.21
CA LYS A 92 -14.74 3.99 -17.58
C LYS A 92 -13.51 3.10 -17.60
N ILE A 93 -12.41 3.49 -16.96
CA ILE A 93 -11.20 2.68 -16.83
C ILE A 93 -11.54 1.31 -16.22
N CYS A 94 -12.36 1.30 -15.16
CA CYS A 94 -12.79 0.07 -14.52
C CYS A 94 -13.65 -0.80 -15.44
N SER A 95 -14.56 -0.18 -16.19
CA SER A 95 -15.43 -0.89 -17.13
C SER A 95 -14.65 -1.52 -18.29
N GLU A 96 -13.63 -0.85 -18.80
CA GLU A 96 -12.79 -1.35 -19.90
C GLU A 96 -11.87 -2.51 -19.47
N ASN A 97 -11.58 -2.61 -18.17
CA ASN A 97 -10.66 -3.61 -17.61
C ASN A 97 -11.35 -4.74 -16.83
N ASP A 98 -12.69 -4.74 -16.75
CA ASP A 98 -13.50 -5.62 -15.91
C ASP A 98 -13.17 -5.51 -14.41
N TRP A 99 -12.86 -4.29 -13.95
CA TRP A 99 -12.55 -4.00 -12.55
C TRP A 99 -13.74 -3.43 -11.80
N SER A 100 -13.79 -3.67 -10.50
CA SER A 100 -14.81 -3.08 -9.63
C SER A 100 -14.48 -1.63 -9.32
N TYR A 101 -15.49 -0.78 -9.20
CA TYR A 101 -15.33 0.63 -8.82
C TYR A 101 -16.17 0.97 -7.59
N LEU A 102 -15.52 1.54 -6.57
CA LEU A 102 -16.16 2.05 -5.36
C LEU A 102 -15.91 3.55 -5.25
N SER A 103 -16.95 4.34 -5.07
CA SER A 103 -16.85 5.74 -4.68
C SER A 103 -17.59 5.99 -3.36
N THR A 104 -16.99 6.68 -2.41
CA THR A 104 -17.70 7.12 -1.18
C THR A 104 -18.09 8.59 -1.26
N ASN A 105 -19.22 8.97 -0.64
CA ASN A 105 -19.58 10.40 -0.54
C ASN A 105 -18.73 11.14 0.49
N ARG A 106 -18.33 10.44 1.56
CA ARG A 106 -17.42 10.99 2.57
C ARG A 106 -16.00 10.94 2.03
N ASN A 107 -15.35 12.11 1.99
CA ASN A 107 -13.92 12.17 1.78
C ASN A 107 -13.19 11.72 3.05
N ASN A 108 -12.96 10.41 3.16
CA ASN A 108 -12.13 9.81 4.18
C ASN A 108 -11.50 8.51 3.63
N VAL A 109 -10.19 8.48 3.52
CA VAL A 109 -9.44 7.38 2.90
C VAL A 109 -9.62 6.07 3.68
N SER A 110 -9.59 6.11 5.01
CA SER A 110 -9.80 4.92 5.85
C SER A 110 -11.18 4.27 5.64
N VAL A 111 -12.27 5.06 5.61
CA VAL A 111 -13.61 4.48 5.43
C VAL A 111 -13.79 3.91 4.02
N ALA A 112 -13.22 4.56 3.01
CA ALA A 112 -13.30 4.09 1.63
C ALA A 112 -12.59 2.73 1.47
N GLN A 113 -11.38 2.60 2.03
CA GLN A 113 -10.66 1.32 2.07
C GLN A 113 -11.41 0.25 2.86
N ASN A 114 -11.92 0.58 4.05
CA ASN A 114 -12.67 -0.37 4.87
C ASN A 114 -13.90 -0.91 4.14
N VAL A 115 -14.65 -0.04 3.46
CA VAL A 115 -15.82 -0.46 2.66
C VAL A 115 -15.40 -1.35 1.50
N ALA A 116 -14.32 -1.04 0.79
CA ALA A 116 -13.81 -1.89 -0.28
C ALA A 116 -13.42 -3.30 0.22
N ILE A 117 -12.67 -3.38 1.32
CA ILE A 117 -12.25 -4.65 1.94
C ILE A 117 -13.46 -5.45 2.44
N ASP A 118 -14.48 -4.78 3.00
CA ASP A 118 -15.72 -5.40 3.47
C ASP A 118 -16.59 -5.95 2.33
N LEU A 119 -16.62 -5.24 1.19
CA LEU A 119 -17.36 -5.66 -0.01
C LEU A 119 -16.70 -6.83 -0.73
N MET A 120 -15.36 -6.93 -0.70
CA MET A 120 -14.59 -7.99 -1.35
C MET A 120 -14.51 -9.28 -0.51
N LYS A 121 -15.67 -9.84 -0.15
CA LYS A 121 -15.84 -10.87 0.89
C LYS A 121 -14.98 -12.13 0.71
N ASP A 122 -14.74 -12.55 -0.52
CA ASP A 122 -14.01 -13.78 -0.83
C ASP A 122 -12.49 -13.62 -0.77
N ALA A 123 -11.99 -12.38 -0.72
CA ALA A 123 -10.55 -12.11 -0.66
C ALA A 123 -10.01 -12.24 0.78
N GLU A 124 -8.99 -13.07 0.98
CA GLU A 124 -8.19 -13.14 2.20
C GLU A 124 -6.92 -12.29 2.09
N PHE A 125 -6.42 -12.07 0.88
CA PHE A 125 -5.21 -11.30 0.60
C PHE A 125 -5.52 -10.00 -0.14
N PHE A 126 -4.93 -8.91 0.33
CA PHE A 126 -5.13 -7.57 -0.20
C PHE A 126 -3.81 -6.94 -0.61
N TYR A 127 -3.69 -6.63 -1.89
CA TYR A 127 -2.73 -5.63 -2.35
C TYR A 127 -3.38 -4.25 -2.20
N LYS A 128 -2.67 -3.30 -1.60
CA LYS A 128 -3.03 -1.87 -1.62
C LYS A 128 -2.07 -1.15 -2.55
N LEU A 129 -2.60 -0.32 -3.43
CA LEU A 129 -1.86 0.60 -4.29
C LEU A 129 -2.45 2.01 -4.17
N ASP A 130 -1.59 3.03 -4.19
CA ASP A 130 -1.98 4.42 -4.43
C ASP A 130 -1.91 4.73 -5.94
N GLU A 131 -2.65 5.73 -6.41
CA GLU A 131 -2.80 6.08 -7.84
C GLU A 131 -1.52 6.58 -8.52
N ASP A 132 -0.44 6.79 -7.78
CA ASP A 132 0.86 7.24 -8.26
C ASP A 132 1.98 6.23 -7.97
N ILE A 133 1.60 4.95 -7.81
CA ILE A 133 2.51 3.81 -7.79
C ILE A 133 2.68 3.20 -9.17
N PHE A 134 3.92 3.14 -9.63
CA PHE A 134 4.32 2.53 -10.89
C PHE A 134 4.80 1.10 -10.63
N VAL A 135 3.89 0.14 -10.71
CA VAL A 135 4.16 -1.29 -10.47
C VAL A 135 5.07 -1.90 -11.54
N THR A 136 6.06 -2.71 -11.18
CA THR A 136 6.98 -3.34 -12.14
C THR A 136 6.65 -4.81 -12.38
N ASP A 137 7.24 -5.41 -13.42
CA ASP A 137 7.10 -6.85 -13.68
C ASP A 137 7.54 -7.67 -12.46
N GLY A 138 6.71 -8.65 -12.08
CA GLY A 138 6.96 -9.52 -10.94
C GLY A 138 6.55 -8.96 -9.58
N TYR A 139 6.11 -7.70 -9.47
CA TYR A 139 5.68 -7.09 -8.19
C TYR A 139 4.70 -7.96 -7.39
N PHE A 140 3.54 -8.30 -7.98
CA PHE A 140 2.50 -9.05 -7.29
C PHE A 140 2.98 -10.43 -6.82
N LYS A 141 3.70 -11.13 -7.71
CA LYS A 141 4.24 -12.46 -7.44
C LYS A 141 5.29 -12.41 -6.33
N ALA A 142 6.23 -11.48 -6.38
CA ALA A 142 7.32 -11.37 -5.42
C ALA A 142 6.80 -11.07 -3.99
N LEU A 143 5.79 -10.21 -3.84
CA LEU A 143 5.17 -9.94 -2.54
C LEU A 143 4.48 -11.20 -1.98
N MET A 144 3.74 -11.92 -2.82
CA MET A 144 3.05 -13.16 -2.41
C MET A 144 4.03 -14.27 -2.06
N ASP A 145 5.06 -14.47 -2.88
CA ASP A 145 6.11 -15.45 -2.62
C ASP A 145 6.86 -15.13 -1.33
N THR A 146 7.14 -13.85 -1.08
CA THR A 146 7.76 -13.38 0.16
C THR A 146 6.86 -13.64 1.36
N TYR A 147 5.56 -13.32 1.27
CA TYR A 147 4.59 -13.63 2.32
C TYR A 147 4.61 -15.13 2.65
N ASN A 148 4.42 -15.98 1.64
CA ASN A 148 4.34 -17.43 1.81
C ASN A 148 5.63 -18.02 2.39
N LYS A 149 6.79 -17.55 1.92
CA LYS A 149 8.08 -18.05 2.38
C LYS A 149 8.40 -17.60 3.81
N VAL A 150 8.14 -16.35 4.15
CA VAL A 150 8.36 -15.85 5.52
C VAL A 150 7.36 -16.47 6.50
N SER A 151 6.09 -16.66 6.12
CA SER A 151 5.11 -17.33 6.97
C SER A 151 5.43 -18.80 7.25
N ARG A 152 6.10 -19.49 6.32
CA ARG A 152 6.43 -20.91 6.47
C ARG A 152 7.80 -21.14 7.12
N ASP A 153 8.81 -20.40 6.67
CA ASP A 153 10.22 -20.68 6.95
C ASP A 153 10.94 -19.51 7.63
N GLY A 154 10.27 -18.36 7.78
CA GLY A 154 10.86 -17.12 8.28
C GLY A 154 10.87 -16.99 9.80
N GLU A 155 11.55 -15.94 10.27
CA GLU A 155 11.74 -15.65 11.70
C GLU A 155 10.68 -14.69 12.27
N TYR A 156 9.71 -14.26 11.47
CA TYR A 156 8.77 -13.20 11.83
C TYR A 156 7.33 -13.58 11.53
N ASP A 157 6.43 -13.23 12.46
CA ASP A 157 5.03 -13.02 12.14
C ASP A 157 4.89 -11.79 11.24
N ILE A 158 4.08 -11.88 10.19
CA ILE A 158 3.99 -10.83 9.17
C ILE A 158 2.84 -9.89 9.49
N GLY A 159 3.14 -8.58 9.59
CA GLY A 159 2.11 -7.54 9.59
C GLY A 159 1.65 -7.29 8.15
N PHE A 160 2.58 -6.86 7.31
CA PHE A 160 2.41 -6.73 5.86
C PHE A 160 3.74 -6.91 5.13
N VAL A 161 3.66 -7.18 3.83
CA VAL A 161 4.81 -7.25 2.92
C VAL A 161 4.81 -6.04 2.00
N ALA A 162 5.95 -5.39 1.81
CA ALA A 162 6.12 -4.25 0.92
C ALA A 162 7.24 -4.51 -0.11
N PRO A 163 7.22 -3.87 -1.29
CA PRO A 163 8.37 -3.85 -2.18
C PRO A 163 9.40 -2.81 -1.68
N LEU A 164 10.57 -2.79 -2.29
CA LEU A 164 11.43 -1.61 -2.25
C LEU A 164 10.75 -0.46 -3.00
N ILE A 165 10.78 0.74 -2.41
CA ILE A 165 10.26 1.96 -3.04
C ILE A 165 11.40 2.99 -2.99
N PRO A 166 11.87 3.54 -4.13
CA PRO A 166 12.96 4.51 -4.15
C PRO A 166 12.64 5.76 -3.33
N ILE A 167 11.44 6.31 -3.49
CA ILE A 167 10.96 7.49 -2.75
C ILE A 167 10.16 7.01 -1.54
N ASN A 168 10.88 6.54 -0.51
CA ASN A 168 10.33 6.01 0.75
C ASN A 168 11.41 6.01 1.85
N GLY A 169 11.00 6.24 3.10
CA GLY A 169 11.93 6.37 4.24
C GLY A 169 12.78 5.13 4.57
N TYR A 170 12.44 3.95 4.08
CA TYR A 170 13.24 2.73 4.21
C TYR A 170 13.89 2.30 2.89
N GLY A 171 13.10 2.22 1.81
CA GLY A 171 13.53 1.69 0.52
C GLY A 171 14.68 2.47 -0.12
N HIS A 172 14.70 3.80 0.01
CA HIS A 172 15.74 4.65 -0.61
C HIS A 172 17.16 4.19 -0.22
N LEU A 173 17.44 4.02 1.08
CA LEU A 173 18.78 3.66 1.55
C LEU A 173 19.12 2.20 1.23
N ARG A 174 18.14 1.30 1.14
CA ARG A 174 18.38 -0.09 0.69
C ARG A 174 18.89 -0.08 -0.76
N LEU A 175 18.23 0.67 -1.63
CA LEU A 175 18.59 0.80 -3.04
C LEU A 175 19.89 1.57 -3.25
N LEU A 176 20.12 2.68 -2.53
CA LEU A 176 21.37 3.42 -2.57
C LEU A 176 22.57 2.56 -2.17
N LYS A 177 22.43 1.70 -1.15
CA LYS A 177 23.50 0.77 -0.76
C LYS A 177 23.75 -0.27 -1.84
N ARG A 178 22.69 -0.86 -2.39
CA ARG A 178 22.79 -1.89 -3.43
C ARG A 178 23.45 -1.36 -4.71
N LEU A 179 23.13 -0.13 -5.09
CA LEU A 179 23.66 0.52 -6.29
C LEU A 179 25.00 1.25 -6.05
N GLY A 180 25.54 1.27 -4.83
CA GLY A 180 26.76 2.01 -4.51
C GLY A 180 26.62 3.54 -4.61
N LEU A 181 25.39 4.07 -4.50
CA LEU A 181 25.08 5.50 -4.68
C LEU A 181 24.99 6.30 -3.36
N THR A 182 25.38 5.69 -2.24
CA THR A 182 25.20 6.29 -0.90
C THR A 182 26.00 7.60 -0.74
N ASP A 183 27.26 7.61 -1.17
CA ASP A 183 28.13 8.79 -1.06
C ASP A 183 27.69 9.92 -1.99
N LEU A 184 27.32 9.57 -3.23
CA LEU A 184 26.78 10.52 -4.20
C LEU A 184 25.50 11.21 -3.69
N TYR A 185 24.58 10.42 -3.11
CA TYR A 185 23.37 10.98 -2.51
C TYR A 185 23.70 11.93 -1.34
N ALA A 186 24.66 11.55 -0.50
CA ALA A 186 25.08 12.36 0.64
C ALA A 186 25.73 13.69 0.23
N GLU A 187 26.50 13.69 -0.87
CA GLU A 187 27.10 14.89 -1.44
C GLU A 187 26.06 15.84 -2.02
N LYS A 188 25.07 15.31 -2.75
CA LYS A 188 24.04 16.12 -3.44
C LYS A 188 22.95 16.64 -2.52
N PHE A 189 22.56 15.86 -1.51
CA PHE A 189 21.31 16.08 -0.77
C PHE A 189 21.53 16.11 0.74
N GLU A 190 21.53 14.93 1.36
CA GLU A 190 21.69 14.77 2.80
C GLU A 190 22.27 13.40 3.12
N ARG A 191 22.85 13.23 4.32
CA ARG A 191 23.23 11.90 4.81
C ARG A 191 22.00 10.98 4.82
N PRO A 192 21.99 9.85 4.08
CA PRO A 192 20.83 8.98 4.02
C PRO A 192 20.75 8.10 5.29
N ILE A 193 19.54 7.95 5.84
CA ILE A 193 19.24 7.14 7.02
C ILE A 193 17.86 6.49 6.85
N TYR A 194 17.61 5.37 7.53
CA TYR A 194 16.26 4.80 7.60
C TYR A 194 15.36 5.71 8.45
N ALA A 195 14.55 6.53 7.80
CA ALA A 195 13.68 7.52 8.45
C ALA A 195 12.63 8.06 7.49
N SER A 196 11.42 8.25 8.00
CA SER A 196 10.29 8.88 7.30
C SER A 196 9.69 9.96 8.19
N TYR A 197 9.99 11.23 7.92
CA TYR A 197 9.34 12.40 8.52
C TYR A 197 9.56 13.66 7.67
N SER A 198 8.66 14.63 7.83
CA SER A 198 8.45 15.78 6.92
C SER A 198 9.65 16.71 6.70
N THR A 199 10.68 16.64 7.53
CA THR A 199 11.90 17.46 7.39
C THR A 199 13.03 16.75 6.65
N ARG A 200 12.89 15.46 6.33
CA ARG A 200 13.87 14.71 5.52
C ARG A 200 13.71 15.06 4.05
N GLN A 201 14.84 15.22 3.34
CA GLN A 201 14.80 15.59 1.92
C GLN A 201 14.09 14.53 1.07
N ILE A 202 14.15 13.25 1.45
CA ILE A 202 13.40 12.17 0.79
C ILE A 202 11.88 12.41 0.71
N GLU A 203 11.30 13.18 1.65
CA GLU A 203 9.86 13.49 1.69
C GLU A 203 9.49 14.89 1.21
N CYS A 204 10.44 15.84 1.21
CA CYS A 204 10.11 17.24 0.97
C CYS A 204 10.88 17.91 -0.16
N ASN A 205 11.99 17.33 -0.64
CA ASN A 205 12.81 17.91 -1.70
C ASN A 205 12.44 17.29 -3.07
N PRO A 206 11.90 18.07 -4.03
CA PRO A 206 11.63 17.59 -5.38
C PRO A 206 12.86 17.02 -6.09
N ASP A 207 14.02 17.66 -5.96
CA ASP A 207 15.24 17.22 -6.63
C ASP A 207 15.66 15.80 -6.20
N VAL A 208 15.33 15.41 -4.97
CA VAL A 208 15.53 14.03 -4.49
C VAL A 208 14.58 13.06 -5.19
N ALA A 209 13.31 13.44 -5.38
CA ALA A 209 12.37 12.61 -6.13
C ALA A 209 12.81 12.47 -7.60
N GLU A 210 13.20 13.55 -8.25
CA GLU A 210 13.74 13.55 -9.62
C GLU A 210 14.98 12.65 -9.73
N PHE A 211 15.91 12.71 -8.77
CA PHE A 211 17.08 11.82 -8.71
C PHE A 211 16.69 10.33 -8.75
N PHE A 212 15.68 9.93 -7.98
CA PHE A 212 15.19 8.54 -7.96
C PHE A 212 14.38 8.16 -9.21
N TRP A 213 13.90 9.14 -9.98
CA TRP A 213 13.39 8.95 -11.33
C TRP A 213 14.50 9.05 -12.41
N GLY A 214 15.75 8.99 -11.99
CA GLY A 214 16.93 8.88 -12.84
C GLY A 214 17.54 10.23 -13.25
N GLU A 215 17.15 11.35 -12.62
CA GLU A 215 17.71 12.65 -12.97
C GLU A 215 19.25 12.66 -12.81
N GLY A 216 19.93 13.19 -13.81
CA GLY A 216 21.40 13.10 -13.92
C GLY A 216 21.94 11.73 -14.34
N GLY A 217 21.10 10.74 -14.63
CA GLY A 217 21.50 9.43 -15.17
C GLY A 217 22.17 8.48 -14.16
N PHE A 218 22.00 8.74 -12.86
CA PHE A 218 22.63 7.95 -11.80
C PHE A 218 21.77 6.78 -11.33
N PHE A 219 20.48 7.02 -11.15
CA PHE A 219 19.54 6.01 -10.71
C PHE A 219 18.93 5.33 -11.95
N PRO A 220 18.93 3.98 -12.03
CA PRO A 220 18.44 3.26 -13.19
C PRO A 220 16.93 3.40 -13.33
N HIS A 221 16.42 3.12 -14.53
CA HIS A 221 14.98 3.04 -14.76
C HIS A 221 14.36 1.96 -13.86
N ILE A 222 13.15 2.18 -13.35
CA ILE A 222 12.53 1.29 -12.37
C ILE A 222 12.32 -0.15 -12.90
N ASP A 223 12.08 -0.33 -14.20
CA ASP A 223 11.95 -1.65 -14.82
C ASP A 223 13.28 -2.36 -14.99
N GLU A 224 14.35 -1.63 -15.29
CA GLU A 224 15.70 -2.21 -15.36
C GLU A 224 16.13 -2.68 -13.97
N LEU A 225 15.84 -1.86 -12.96
CA LEU A 225 16.05 -2.23 -11.56
C LEU A 225 15.20 -3.47 -11.19
N ALA A 226 13.92 -3.53 -11.58
CA ALA A 226 13.09 -4.70 -11.34
C ALA A 226 13.65 -5.97 -11.99
N LYS A 227 14.12 -5.89 -13.25
CA LYS A 227 14.78 -6.99 -13.96
C LYS A 227 16.03 -7.48 -13.19
N GLN A 228 16.84 -6.55 -12.67
CA GLN A 228 18.02 -6.90 -11.85
C GLN A 228 17.61 -7.61 -10.55
N LEU A 229 16.71 -7.02 -9.76
CA LEU A 229 16.29 -7.55 -8.45
C LEU A 229 15.58 -8.91 -8.56
N LYS A 230 14.86 -9.15 -9.66
CA LYS A 230 14.18 -10.42 -9.94
C LYS A 230 15.15 -11.58 -10.17
N ASN A 231 16.36 -11.28 -10.66
CA ASN A 231 17.40 -12.27 -10.92
C ASN A 231 18.28 -12.55 -9.69
N ASP A 232 18.22 -11.70 -8.66
CA ASP A 232 18.91 -11.94 -7.40
C ASP A 232 18.33 -13.16 -6.67
N GLU A 233 19.14 -13.77 -5.80
CA GLU A 233 18.64 -14.77 -4.87
C GLU A 233 17.51 -14.18 -4.01
N PHE A 234 16.55 -15.03 -3.64
CA PHE A 234 15.45 -14.60 -2.77
C PHE A 234 15.98 -14.01 -1.46
N SER A 235 15.55 -12.80 -1.14
CA SER A 235 15.89 -12.11 0.10
C SER A 235 14.71 -11.27 0.59
N TYR A 236 14.66 -11.07 1.90
CA TYR A 236 13.76 -10.12 2.54
C TYR A 236 14.47 -9.41 3.69
N SER A 237 13.89 -8.31 4.16
CA SER A 237 14.34 -7.64 5.38
C SER A 237 13.16 -7.19 6.24
N ALA A 238 13.40 -7.02 7.54
CA ALA A 238 12.45 -6.34 8.42
C ALA A 238 12.70 -4.83 8.39
N CYS A 239 11.62 -4.03 8.23
CA CYS A 239 11.67 -2.58 8.34
C CYS A 239 11.49 -2.16 9.81
N PRO A 240 12.49 -1.50 10.44
CA PRO A 240 12.41 -1.11 11.85
C PRO A 240 11.79 0.28 12.07
N VAL A 241 11.37 0.95 11.00
CA VAL A 241 10.83 2.32 11.03
C VAL A 241 9.44 2.35 10.40
N ARG A 242 8.74 3.47 10.55
CA ARG A 242 7.49 3.74 9.82
C ARG A 242 7.73 3.57 8.32
N PHE A 243 6.84 2.86 7.65
CA PHE A 243 6.91 2.57 6.22
C PHE A 243 5.70 3.18 5.51
N SER A 244 5.93 3.83 4.37
CA SER A 244 4.82 4.37 3.58
C SER A 244 4.07 3.27 2.83
N ILE A 245 2.77 3.10 3.13
CA ILE A 245 1.99 1.95 2.67
C ILE A 245 1.33 2.17 1.30
N GLY A 246 1.93 2.98 0.45
CA GLY A 246 1.43 3.24 -0.90
C GLY A 246 1.39 1.98 -1.77
N ALA A 247 2.23 0.99 -1.48
CA ALA A 247 2.23 -0.32 -2.13
C ALA A 247 2.54 -1.44 -1.12
N ILE A 248 1.55 -2.24 -0.73
CA ILE A 248 1.72 -3.33 0.24
C ILE A 248 0.82 -4.53 -0.06
N LEU A 249 1.16 -5.70 0.49
CA LEU A 249 0.34 -6.90 0.61
C LEU A 249 0.06 -7.19 2.09
N PHE A 250 -1.20 -7.36 2.45
CA PHE A 250 -1.63 -7.74 3.80
C PHE A 250 -2.82 -8.70 3.75
N THR A 251 -3.23 -9.23 4.90
CA THR A 251 -4.37 -10.16 4.98
C THR A 251 -5.60 -9.53 5.62
N ARG A 252 -6.76 -10.08 5.27
CA ARG A 252 -8.03 -9.81 5.97
C ARG A 252 -7.90 -10.04 7.46
N GLU A 253 -7.17 -11.07 7.87
CA GLU A 253 -6.92 -11.39 9.28
C GLU A 253 -6.21 -10.24 9.99
N THR A 254 -5.12 -9.74 9.41
CA THR A 254 -4.38 -8.58 9.95
C THR A 254 -5.28 -7.35 10.05
N TRP A 255 -6.00 -7.01 8.98
CA TRP A 255 -6.95 -5.89 8.98
C TRP A 255 -8.06 -6.06 10.04
N THR A 256 -8.53 -7.29 10.26
CA THR A 256 -9.53 -7.59 11.29
C THR A 256 -8.95 -7.46 12.70
N LYS A 257 -7.72 -7.96 12.94
CA LYS A 257 -7.00 -7.82 14.22
C LYS A 257 -6.74 -6.36 14.58
N MET A 258 -6.42 -5.52 13.59
CA MET A 258 -6.30 -4.07 13.75
C MET A 258 -7.62 -3.41 14.19
N GLY A 259 -8.76 -4.06 13.95
CA GLY A 259 -10.07 -3.42 14.09
C GLY A 259 -10.40 -2.49 12.93
N MET A 260 -9.89 -2.81 11.73
CA MET A 260 -9.99 -2.02 10.50
C MET A 260 -9.15 -0.73 10.52
N PHE A 261 -9.10 0.00 9.41
CA PHE A 261 -8.46 1.32 9.41
C PHE A 261 -9.29 2.31 10.25
N PRO A 262 -8.65 3.13 11.10
CA PRO A 262 -9.39 4.04 11.98
C PRO A 262 -10.04 5.17 11.19
N VAL A 263 -11.34 5.37 11.45
CA VAL A 263 -12.14 6.42 10.82
C VAL A 263 -12.29 7.61 11.78
N THR A 264 -11.62 8.71 11.44
CA THR A 264 -11.64 9.99 12.17
C THR A 264 -12.40 11.07 11.40
N HIS A 265 -12.58 12.25 11.99
CA HIS A 265 -13.12 13.40 11.26
C HIS A 265 -12.08 13.92 10.24
N GLY A 266 -12.52 14.39 9.07
CA GLY A 266 -11.64 14.82 7.98
C GLY A 266 -11.27 13.71 7.00
N SER A 267 -10.22 13.93 6.20
CA SER A 267 -9.80 13.05 5.09
C SER A 267 -9.17 11.73 5.53
N GLY A 268 -8.73 11.61 6.79
CA GLY A 268 -8.06 10.41 7.29
C GLY A 268 -6.72 10.09 6.60
N MET A 269 -6.18 11.02 5.80
CA MET A 269 -4.96 10.82 5.02
C MET A 269 -3.76 10.53 5.94
N GLY A 270 -3.03 9.45 5.67
CA GLY A 270 -1.85 9.03 6.42
C GLY A 270 -2.14 8.38 7.77
N LEU A 271 -3.40 8.34 8.22
CA LEU A 271 -3.76 7.66 9.48
C LEU A 271 -3.71 6.15 9.32
N ASP A 272 -4.18 5.64 8.19
CA ASP A 272 -4.06 4.23 7.80
C ASP A 272 -2.62 3.74 7.90
N GLU A 273 -1.68 4.51 7.34
CA GLU A 273 -0.24 4.22 7.42
C GLU A 273 0.29 4.22 8.86
N SER A 274 0.02 5.28 9.61
CA SER A 274 0.53 5.42 10.98
C SER A 274 0.03 4.32 11.90
N GLU A 275 -1.23 3.91 11.74
CA GLU A 275 -1.89 2.95 12.61
C GLU A 275 -1.55 1.52 12.22
N PHE A 276 -1.36 1.23 10.92
CA PHE A 276 -0.84 -0.06 10.49
C PHE A 276 0.61 -0.26 10.97
N CYS A 277 1.48 0.74 10.82
CA CYS A 277 2.84 0.67 11.35
C CYS A 277 2.85 0.52 12.89
N ALA A 278 2.01 1.29 13.59
CA ALA A 278 1.90 1.18 15.04
C ALA A 278 1.38 -0.19 15.49
N PHE A 279 0.42 -0.76 14.77
CA PHE A 279 -0.10 -2.10 15.01
C PHE A 279 1.00 -3.16 14.85
N CYS A 280 1.81 -3.09 13.78
CA CYS A 280 2.92 -4.01 13.55
C CYS A 280 3.86 -4.07 14.77
N ILE A 281 4.25 -2.91 15.29
CA ILE A 281 5.10 -2.83 16.49
C ILE A 281 4.39 -3.35 17.74
N LYS A 282 3.12 -2.97 17.96
CA LYS A 282 2.35 -3.34 19.18
C LYS A 282 2.08 -4.84 19.26
N GLU A 283 1.74 -5.46 18.12
CA GLU A 283 1.38 -6.88 18.05
C GLU A 283 2.57 -7.77 17.68
N SER A 284 3.80 -7.23 17.68
CA SER A 284 5.03 -7.96 17.34
C SER A 284 4.97 -8.63 15.95
N GLN A 285 4.28 -8.01 15.00
CA GLN A 285 4.20 -8.45 13.62
C GLN A 285 5.10 -7.56 12.75
N ALA A 286 6.10 -8.14 12.10
CA ALA A 286 7.10 -7.39 11.36
C ALA A 286 6.54 -6.81 10.06
N ILE A 287 7.04 -5.61 9.74
CA ILE A 287 6.96 -5.06 8.38
C ILE A 287 8.04 -5.75 7.56
N ILE A 288 7.64 -6.58 6.60
CA ILE A 288 8.56 -7.34 5.75
C ILE A 288 8.73 -6.62 4.42
N VAL A 289 9.96 -6.44 3.97
CA VAL A 289 10.28 -5.85 2.66
C VAL A 289 10.85 -6.93 1.76
N ALA A 290 10.19 -7.17 0.63
CA ALA A 290 10.63 -8.05 -0.43
C ALA A 290 11.78 -7.40 -1.20
N GLU A 291 13.00 -7.88 -0.98
CA GLU A 291 14.23 -7.29 -1.53
C GLU A 291 14.43 -7.60 -3.03
N ASN A 292 13.55 -8.43 -3.60
CA ASN A 292 13.50 -8.79 -5.03
C ASN A 292 12.38 -8.03 -5.80
N ALA A 293 11.66 -7.12 -5.14
CA ALA A 293 10.57 -6.35 -5.75
C ALA A 293 10.83 -4.85 -5.61
N VAL A 294 10.56 -4.08 -6.66
CA VAL A 294 10.61 -2.62 -6.62
C VAL A 294 9.39 -2.03 -7.32
N VAL A 295 8.88 -0.91 -6.82
CA VAL A 295 7.89 -0.08 -7.53
C VAL A 295 8.31 1.38 -7.48
N GLY A 296 7.91 2.16 -8.47
CA GLY A 296 8.04 3.62 -8.43
C GLY A 296 6.92 4.23 -7.60
N HIS A 297 7.22 5.31 -6.88
CA HIS A 297 6.23 6.18 -6.24
C HIS A 297 6.52 7.59 -6.73
N LEU A 298 5.53 8.31 -7.27
CA LEU A 298 5.80 9.60 -7.91
C LEU A 298 6.46 10.59 -6.94
N SER A 299 5.83 10.82 -5.78
CA SER A 299 6.25 11.86 -4.83
C SER A 299 5.46 11.87 -3.52
N PHE A 300 6.06 12.44 -2.48
CA PHE A 300 5.35 12.85 -1.27
C PHE A 300 4.70 14.23 -1.38
N GLY A 301 3.83 14.54 -0.41
CA GLY A 301 3.00 15.75 -0.33
C GLY A 301 3.62 17.03 -0.92
N ASN A 302 4.78 17.45 -0.42
CA ASN A 302 5.44 18.70 -0.82
C ASN A 302 6.14 18.62 -2.18
N GLN A 303 6.45 17.40 -2.65
CA GLN A 303 7.09 17.15 -3.94
C GLN A 303 6.07 17.11 -5.10
N ASN A 304 4.79 16.86 -4.81
CA ASN A 304 3.73 16.63 -5.81
C ASN A 304 3.65 17.68 -6.92
N ALA A 305 3.75 18.98 -6.58
CA ALA A 305 3.59 20.05 -7.57
C ALA A 305 4.72 20.04 -8.60
N ALA A 306 5.96 19.99 -8.12
CA ALA A 306 7.14 19.90 -8.97
C ALA A 306 7.19 18.58 -9.75
N MET A 307 6.86 17.45 -9.11
CA MET A 307 6.86 16.16 -9.79
C MET A 307 5.76 16.01 -10.83
N LYS A 308 4.65 16.74 -10.71
CA LYS A 308 3.66 16.84 -11.79
C LYS A 308 4.23 17.52 -13.03
N GLU A 309 5.00 18.60 -12.85
CA GLU A 309 5.68 19.27 -13.97
C GLU A 309 6.79 18.40 -14.56
N TYR A 310 7.56 17.72 -13.70
CA TYR A 310 8.61 16.80 -14.12
C TYR A 310 8.03 15.65 -14.94
N TYR A 311 6.95 15.02 -14.46
CA TYR A 311 6.23 13.97 -15.19
C TYR A 311 5.79 14.42 -16.59
N GLY A 312 5.26 15.64 -16.71
CA GLY A 312 4.84 16.18 -18.01
C GLY A 312 5.99 16.47 -18.97
N LYS A 313 7.20 16.76 -18.47
CA LYS A 313 8.39 17.05 -19.28
C LYS A 313 9.20 15.80 -19.64
N HIS A 314 9.14 14.78 -18.78
CA HIS A 314 9.98 13.59 -18.84
C HIS A 314 9.15 12.30 -18.80
N HIS A 315 8.05 12.27 -19.56
CA HIS A 315 7.10 11.16 -19.56
C HIS A 315 7.76 9.82 -19.88
N GLU A 316 8.81 9.82 -20.71
CA GLU A 316 9.60 8.66 -21.09
C GLU A 316 10.22 7.90 -19.90
N ARG A 317 10.38 8.55 -18.74
CA ARG A 317 10.96 7.95 -17.53
C ARG A 317 9.95 7.17 -16.68
N PHE A 318 8.67 7.29 -17.02
CA PHE A 318 7.55 6.69 -16.30
C PHE A 318 6.89 5.57 -17.10
N GLU A 319 7.07 5.59 -18.42
CA GLU A 319 6.65 4.54 -19.34
C GLU A 319 7.30 3.19 -18.98
N ILE A 320 6.76 2.12 -19.55
CA ILE A 320 7.35 0.79 -19.36
C ILE A 320 8.55 0.68 -20.29
N ALA A 321 9.74 0.49 -19.73
CA ALA A 321 10.94 0.21 -20.53
C ALA A 321 10.88 -1.24 -21.03
N GLU A 322 11.15 -1.42 -22.34
CA GLU A 322 11.13 -2.73 -23.00
C GLU A 322 12.21 -3.68 -22.46
#